data_AF-A0A935UN29-F1
#
_entry.id   AF-A0A935UN29-F1
#
_cell.length_a   1.000
_cell.length_b   1.000
_cell.length_c   1.000
_cell.angle_alpha   90.00
_cell.angle_beta   90.00
_cell.angle_gamma   90.00
#
_symmetry.space_group_name_H-M   'P 1'
#
loop_
_entity.id
_entity.type
_entity.pdbx_description
1 polymer ?
#
loop_
_entity_poly.entity_id
_entity_poly.type
_entity_poly.pdbx_seq_one_letter_code
_entity_poly.pdbx_strand_id
1 'polypeptide(L)'
;MRLSPNKIEFLAEKLLEMIERDPRLHIQTNSDLVYRAIADTIYDDMRTEDQIEAEVEELLKQHLGEIRAMEMDYGALRAKMKREIARKQGFVL
;
A
#
# COMPACT_ATOMS: atom_id res chain seq x y z
N MET A 1 4.46 -0.61 7.37
CA MET A 1 5.28 0.55 7.82
C MET A 1 4.52 1.79 7.43
N ARG A 2 4.32 2.76 8.33
CA ARG A 2 3.61 4.01 7.98
C ARG A 2 4.60 5.06 7.51
N LEU A 3 4.45 5.55 6.29
CA LEU A 3 5.16 6.75 5.84
C LEU A 3 4.57 7.97 6.55
N SER A 4 5.42 8.91 6.96
CA SER A 4 4.96 10.20 7.47
C SER A 4 4.50 11.08 6.30
N PRO A 5 3.63 12.09 6.54
CA PRO A 5 3.22 13.05 5.51
C PRO A 5 4.41 13.66 4.76
N ASN A 6 5.43 14.13 5.50
CA ASN A 6 6.66 14.68 4.92
C ASN A 6 7.41 13.67 4.02
N LYS A 7 7.29 12.37 4.31
CA LYS A 7 7.92 11.34 3.49
C LYS A 7 7.14 11.09 2.20
N ILE A 8 5.81 11.20 2.24
CA ILE A 8 4.96 11.13 1.04
C ILE A 8 5.27 12.32 0.13
N GLU A 9 5.32 13.53 0.68
CA GLU A 9 5.68 14.75 -0.07
C GLU A 9 7.07 14.62 -0.71
N PHE A 10 8.07 14.16 0.05
CA PHE A 10 9.41 13.89 -0.48
C PHE A 10 9.41 12.87 -1.62
N LEU A 11 8.63 11.80 -1.52
CA LEU A 11 8.53 10.79 -2.58
C LEU A 11 7.83 11.35 -3.81
N ALA A 12 6.76 12.13 -3.62
CA ALA A 12 6.05 12.79 -4.70
C ALA A 12 6.95 13.78 -5.46
N GLU A 13 7.76 14.56 -4.76
CA GLU A 13 8.75 15.46 -5.36
C GLU A 13 9.77 14.67 -6.19
N LYS A 14 10.31 13.56 -5.66
CA LYS A 14 11.29 12.74 -6.38
C LYS A 14 10.70 12.04 -7.61
N LEU A 15 9.45 11.60 -7.54
CA LEU A 15 8.76 11.03 -8.69
C LEU A 15 8.47 12.09 -9.76
N LEU A 16 8.08 13.30 -9.37
CA LEU A 16 7.93 14.41 -10.31
C LEU A 16 9.27 14.74 -10.99
N GLU A 17 10.37 14.87 -10.23
CA GLU A 17 11.71 15.08 -10.78
C GLU A 17 12.10 13.99 -11.78
N MET A 18 11.75 12.72 -11.51
CA MET A 18 12.02 11.60 -12.42
C MET A 18 11.21 11.71 -13.71
N ILE A 19 9.94 12.11 -13.63
CA ILE A 19 9.09 12.32 -14.80
C ILE A 19 9.61 13.47 -15.66
N GLU A 20 9.97 14.59 -15.05
CA GLU A 20 10.49 15.77 -15.74
C GLU A 20 11.85 15.53 -16.42
N ARG A 21 12.66 14.61 -15.87
CA ARG A 21 13.96 14.24 -16.44
C ARG A 21 13.87 13.20 -17.56
N ASP A 22 12.77 12.48 -17.71
CA ASP A 22 12.62 11.49 -18.76
C ASP A 22 12.30 12.18 -20.09
N PRO A 23 13.20 12.13 -21.10
CA PRO A 23 12.98 12.81 -22.38
C PRO A 23 11.82 12.23 -23.20
N ARG A 24 11.25 11.09 -22.79
CA ARG A 24 10.09 10.46 -23.43
C ARG A 24 8.76 10.91 -22.83
N LEU A 25 8.79 11.63 -21.71
CA LEU A 25 7.61 12.09 -21.00
C LEU A 25 7.50 13.61 -21.11
N HIS A 26 6.30 14.08 -21.44
CA HIS A 26 6.00 15.51 -21.48
C HIS A 26 4.77 15.80 -20.65
N ILE A 27 4.94 16.58 -19.59
CA ILE A 27 3.83 17.05 -18.78
C ILE A 27 3.06 18.09 -19.61
N GLN A 28 1.82 17.76 -19.98
CA GLN A 28 0.95 18.63 -20.77
C GLN A 28 0.11 19.59 -19.89
N THR A 29 0.22 19.46 -18.57
CA THR A 29 -0.56 20.20 -17.57
C THR A 29 0.35 20.95 -16.60
N ASN A 30 -0.20 21.47 -15.50
CA ASN A 30 0.58 22.06 -14.43
C ASN A 30 1.31 20.98 -13.61
N SER A 31 2.63 21.09 -13.42
CA SER A 31 3.43 20.18 -12.59
C SER A 31 2.91 20.06 -11.14
N ASP A 32 2.29 21.11 -10.58
CA ASP A 32 1.66 21.04 -9.25
C ASP A 32 0.49 20.04 -9.20
N LEU A 33 -0.28 19.92 -10.28
CA LEU A 33 -1.36 18.92 -10.35
C LEU A 33 -0.81 17.49 -10.43
N VAL A 34 0.30 17.30 -11.13
CA VAL A 34 0.98 16.00 -11.21
C VAL A 34 1.54 15.62 -9.84
N TYR A 35 2.21 16.57 -9.16
CA TYR A 35 2.71 16.38 -7.80
C TYR A 35 1.59 15.95 -6.84
N ARG A 36 0.46 16.67 -6.81
CA ARG A 36 -0.68 16.34 -5.96
C ARG A 36 -1.26 14.98 -6.29
N ALA A 37 -1.43 14.67 -7.57
CA ALA A 37 -1.94 13.36 -7.99
C ALA A 37 -1.03 12.21 -7.52
N ILE A 38 0.29 12.39 -7.55
CA ILE A 38 1.24 11.40 -7.03
C ILE A 38 1.09 11.26 -5.52
N ALA A 39 1.06 12.36 -4.77
CA ALA A 39 0.93 12.34 -3.32
C ALA A 39 -0.40 11.70 -2.86
N ASP A 40 -1.51 12.06 -3.51
CA ASP A 40 -2.84 11.52 -3.25
C ASP A 40 -2.87 10.00 -3.54
N THR A 41 -2.27 9.56 -4.66
CA THR A 41 -2.18 8.13 -5.00
C THR A 41 -1.39 7.35 -3.94
N ILE A 42 -0.24 7.86 -3.51
CA ILE A 42 0.55 7.22 -2.45
C ILE A 42 -0.25 7.12 -1.14
N TYR A 43 -0.99 8.17 -0.81
CA TYR A 43 -1.82 8.20 0.39
C TYR A 43 -2.96 7.18 0.33
N ASP A 44 -3.65 7.09 -0.81
CA ASP A 44 -4.74 6.15 -1.04
C ASP A 44 -4.25 4.69 -1.03
N ASP A 45 -3.08 4.41 -1.61
CA ASP A 45 -2.45 3.09 -1.56
C ASP A 45 -2.11 2.69 -0.12
N MET A 46 -1.57 3.62 0.67
CA MET A 46 -1.29 3.37 2.09
C MET A 46 -2.56 3.09 2.89
N ARG A 47 -3.64 3.84 2.64
CA ARG A 47 -4.92 3.62 3.30
C ARG A 47 -5.50 2.26 2.95
N THR A 48 -5.36 1.85 1.69
CA THR A 48 -5.77 0.53 1.21
C THR A 48 -4.97 -0.57 1.89
N GLU A 49 -3.64 -0.42 2.00
CA GLU A 49 -2.80 -1.37 2.73
C GLU A 49 -3.21 -1.50 4.21
N ASP A 50 -3.47 -0.36 4.89
CA ASP A 50 -3.93 -0.34 6.28
C ASP A 50 -5.28 -1.07 6.44
N GLN A 51 -6.18 -0.94 5.47
CA GLN A 51 -7.47 -1.64 5.46
C GLN A 51 -7.30 -3.15 5.27
N ILE A 52 -6.44 -3.57 4.35
CA ILE A 52 -6.09 -4.99 4.14
C ILE A 52 -5.51 -5.58 5.42
N GLU A 53 -4.62 -4.84 6.09
CA GLU A 53 -3.99 -5.27 7.33
C GLU A 53 -5.01 -5.45 8.47
N ALA A 54 -5.96 -4.52 8.60
CA ALA A 54 -7.04 -4.63 9.58
C ALA A 54 -7.95 -5.84 9.31
N GLU A 55 -8.28 -6.12 8.05
CA GLU A 55 -9.09 -7.27 7.64
C GLU A 55 -8.38 -8.60 7.95
N VAL A 56 -7.06 -8.68 7.67
CA VAL A 56 -6.25 -9.86 7.99
C VAL A 56 -6.23 -10.12 9.50
N GLU A 57 -6.02 -9.09 10.31
CA GLU A 57 -5.96 -9.22 11.76
C GLU A 57 -7.32 -9.66 12.35
N GLU A 58 -8.43 -9.17 11.79
CA GLU A 58 -9.77 -9.58 12.22
C GLU A 58 -10.04 -11.05 11.90
N LEU A 59 -9.66 -11.53 10.71
CA LEU A 59 -9.77 -12.95 10.35
C LEU A 59 -8.90 -13.84 11.25
N LEU A 60 -7.66 -13.43 11.53
CA LEU A 60 -6.77 -14.20 12.39
C LEU A 60 -7.30 -14.29 13.83
N LYS A 61 -7.92 -13.22 14.34
CA LYS A 61 -8.58 -13.22 15.65
C LYS A 61 -9.77 -14.18 15.70
N GLN A 62 -10.59 -14.23 14.66
CA GLN A 62 -11.73 -15.13 14.57
C GLN A 62 -11.30 -16.61 14.60
N HIS A 63 -10.13 -16.93 14.03
CA HIS A 63 -9.60 -18.29 13.95
C HIS A 63 -8.51 -18.62 14.98
N LEU A 64 -8.29 -17.77 16.00
CA LEU A 64 -7.18 -17.92 16.93
C LEU A 64 -7.17 -19.26 17.68
N GLY A 65 -8.36 -19.77 18.03
CA GLY A 65 -8.52 -21.06 18.70
C GLY A 65 -8.08 -22.24 17.82
N GLU A 66 -8.46 -22.23 16.55
CA GLU A 66 -8.09 -23.24 15.55
C GLU A 66 -6.60 -23.20 15.22
N ILE A 67 -6.05 -22.00 15.04
CA ILE A 67 -4.62 -21.78 14.80
C ILE A 67 -3.78 -22.39 15.93
N ARG A 68 -4.19 -22.16 17.18
CA ARG A 68 -3.51 -22.72 18.36
C ARG A 68 -3.69 -24.24 18.47
N ALA A 69 -4.91 -24.74 18.23
CA ALA A 69 -5.21 -26.17 18.34
C ALA A 69 -4.49 -27.01 17.29
N MET A 70 -4.26 -26.46 16.09
CA MET A 70 -3.58 -27.12 14.98
C MET A 70 -2.08 -26.78 14.87
N GLU A 71 -1.50 -26.08 15.85
CA GLU A 71 -0.10 -25.61 15.86
C GLU A 71 0.32 -24.92 14.55
N MET A 72 -0.61 -24.16 13.95
CA MET A 72 -0.35 -23.51 12.67
C MET A 72 0.58 -22.30 12.84
N ASP A 73 1.46 -22.07 11.86
CA ASP A 73 2.31 -20.89 11.81
C ASP A 73 1.48 -19.63 11.52
N TYR A 74 1.29 -18.81 12.55
CA TYR A 74 0.57 -17.54 12.50
C TYR A 74 1.16 -16.56 11.47
N GLY A 75 2.49 -16.49 11.38
CA GLY A 75 3.18 -15.59 10.45
C GLY A 75 2.96 -16.01 8.99
N ALA A 76 3.05 -17.30 8.71
CA ALA A 76 2.79 -17.85 7.38
C ALA A 76 1.33 -17.65 6.95
N LEU A 77 0.38 -17.89 7.87
CA LEU A 77 -1.05 -17.65 7.65
C LEU A 77 -1.35 -16.18 7.37
N ARG A 78 -0.81 -15.28 8.18
CA ARG A 78 -0.95 -13.82 7.99
C ARG A 78 -0.43 -13.40 6.61
N ALA A 79 0.75 -13.86 6.21
CA ALA A 79 1.33 -13.55 4.90
C ALA A 79 0.46 -14.07 3.74
N LYS A 80 -0.07 -15.29 3.87
CA LYS A 80 -0.97 -15.88 2.87
C LYS A 80 -2.28 -15.11 2.75
N MET A 81 -2.94 -14.83 3.87
CA MET A 81 -4.19 -14.07 3.91
C MET A 81 -4.03 -12.66 3.36
N LYS A 82 -2.94 -11.96 3.73
CA LYS A 82 -2.63 -10.62 3.22
C LYS A 82 -2.54 -10.61 1.68
N ARG A 83 -1.84 -11.59 1.09
CA ARG A 83 -1.75 -11.74 -0.38
C ARG A 83 -3.09 -12.06 -1.03
N GLU A 84 -3.90 -12.93 -0.43
CA GLU A 84 -5.20 -13.29 -0.98
C GLU A 84 -6.18 -12.11 -0.95
N ILE A 85 -6.22 -11.35 0.15
CA ILE A 85 -7.06 -10.16 0.28
C ILE A 85 -6.61 -9.07 -0.68
N ALA A 86 -5.31 -8.76 -0.73
CA ALA A 86 -4.78 -7.77 -1.67
C ALA A 86 -5.13 -8.13 -3.12
N ARG A 87 -4.95 -9.40 -3.52
CA ARG A 87 -5.32 -9.88 -4.86
C ARG A 87 -6.81 -9.71 -5.17
N LYS A 88 -7.70 -9.97 -4.20
CA LYS A 88 -9.15 -9.79 -4.37
C LYS A 88 -9.52 -8.31 -4.54
N GLN A 89 -8.80 -7.42 -3.87
CA GLN A 89 -9.02 -5.97 -3.95
C GLN A 89 -8.29 -5.33 -5.15
N GLY A 90 -7.60 -6.12 -5.99
CA GLY A 90 -6.81 -5.60 -7.11
C GLY A 90 -5.54 -4.85 -6.68
N PHE A 91 -5.14 -4.99 -5.41
CA PHE A 91 -3.95 -4.36 -4.83
C PHE A 91 -2.73 -5.27 -5.00
N VAL A 92 -1.58 -4.68 -5.34
CA VAL A 92 -0.31 -5.39 -5.50
C VAL A 92 0.58 -5.11 -4.29
N LEU A 93 1.04 -6.17 -3.63
CA LEU A 93 1.92 -6.15 -2.45
C LEU A 93 3.39 -6.40 -2.79
#